data_AF-A0A1V4IJ17-F1
#
_entry.id   AF-A0A1V4IJ17-F1
#
_cell.length_a   1.000
_cell.length_b   1.000
_cell.length_c   1.000
_cell.angle_alpha   90.00
_cell.angle_beta   90.00
_cell.angle_gamma   90.00
#
_symmetry.space_group_name_H-M   'P 1'
#
loop_
_entity.id
_entity.type
_entity.pdbx_description
1 polymer ?
#
loop_
_entity_poly.entity_id
_entity_poly.type
_entity_poly.pdbx_seq_one_letter_code
_entity_poly.pdbx_strand_id
1 'polypeptide(L)'
;MDITAETGLRRGELCGLDIDKHIDTKKQTLKVRQALIRVKNSYVLSQRLKTESFYRTSQISELLYIKIENHKKLLKLKKFNMENFI
;
A
#
# COMPACT_ATOMS: atom_id res chain seq x y z
N MET A 1 4.55 4.71 9.77
CA MET A 1 4.94 6.13 9.89
C MET A 1 5.86 6.52 8.75
N ASP A 2 6.89 5.71 8.45
CA ASP A 2 7.90 6.03 7.42
C ASP A 2 7.30 6.24 6.03
N ILE A 3 6.50 5.29 5.53
CA ILE A 3 5.88 5.40 4.22
C ILE A 3 5.01 6.66 4.09
N THR A 4 4.24 7.01 5.13
CA THR A 4 3.39 8.20 5.13
C THR A 4 4.18 9.50 5.21
N ALA A 5 5.27 9.51 6.00
CA ALA A 5 6.14 10.68 6.14
C ALA A 5 6.86 11.00 4.83
N GLU A 6 7.28 9.97 4.09
CA GLU A 6 8.04 10.15 2.86
C GLU A 6 7.16 10.42 1.64
N THR A 7 5.99 9.77 1.55
CA THR A 7 5.16 9.80 0.33
C THR A 7 3.91 10.67 0.46
N GLY A 8 3.65 11.21 1.65
CA GLY A 8 2.45 12.00 1.93
C GLY A 8 1.14 11.21 1.76
N LEU A 9 1.18 9.88 1.89
CA LEU A 9 -0.03 9.04 1.84
C LEU A 9 -1.03 9.49 2.91
N ARG A 10 -2.26 9.76 2.48
CA ARG A 10 -3.38 9.96 3.40
C ARG A 10 -3.78 8.63 4.01
N ARG A 11 -4.36 8.66 5.21
CA ARG A 11 -4.77 7.46 5.96
C ARG A 11 -5.62 6.48 5.13
N GLY A 12 -6.58 6.96 4.35
CA GLY A 12 -7.39 6.08 3.49
C GLY A 12 -6.57 5.38 2.41
N GLU A 13 -5.57 6.05 1.86
CA GLU A 13 -4.66 5.51 0.83
C GLU A 13 -3.71 4.47 1.44
N LEU A 14 -3.18 4.75 2.64
CA LEU A 14 -2.38 3.80 3.41
C LEU A 14 -3.20 2.53 3.73
N CYS A 15 -4.43 2.68 4.24
CA CYS A 15 -5.30 1.55 4.55
C CYS A 15 -5.77 0.79 3.32
N GLY A 16 -5.80 1.42 2.15
CA GLY A 16 -6.07 0.79 0.87
C GLY A 16 -4.82 0.23 0.18
N LEU A 17 -3.64 0.32 0.78
CA LEU A 17 -2.40 -0.03 0.12
C LEU A 17 -2.26 -1.55 -0.08
N ASP A 18 -2.30 -1.96 -1.33
CA ASP A 18 -1.85 -3.28 -1.81
C ASP A 18 -0.37 -3.20 -2.26
N ILE A 19 0.54 -3.82 -1.50
CA ILE A 19 1.99 -3.73 -1.76
C ILE A 19 2.33 -4.25 -3.16
N ASP A 20 1.71 -5.35 -3.60
CA ASP A 20 2.03 -6.00 -4.87
C ASP A 20 1.58 -5.20 -6.09
N LYS A 21 0.52 -4.41 -5.95
CA LYS A 21 -0.03 -3.59 -7.06
C LYS A 21 0.50 -2.16 -7.08
N HIS A 22 0.98 -1.66 -5.94
CA HIS A 22 1.34 -0.25 -5.79
C HIS A 22 2.84 0.00 -5.77
N ILE A 23 3.67 -0.97 -5.39
CA ILE A 23 5.13 -0.80 -5.34
C ILE A 23 5.76 -1.37 -6.60
N ASP A 24 6.39 -0.51 -7.40
CA ASP A 24 7.27 -0.93 -8.50
C ASP A 24 8.70 -1.05 -7.96
N THR A 25 9.17 -2.27 -7.82
CA THR A 25 10.48 -2.59 -7.26
C THR A 25 11.63 -2.26 -8.21
N LYS A 26 11.38 -2.22 -9.53
CA LYS A 26 12.41 -1.85 -10.51
C LYS A 26 12.64 -0.36 -10.53
N LYS A 27 11.58 0.41 -10.34
CA LYS A 27 11.61 1.87 -10.42
C LYS A 27 11.67 2.56 -9.06
N GLN A 28 11.56 1.81 -7.97
CA GLN A 28 11.45 2.33 -6.60
C GLN A 28 10.38 3.41 -6.50
N THR A 29 9.18 3.05 -6.97
CA THR A 29 8.05 3.98 -6.93
C THR A 29 6.85 3.36 -6.25
N LEU A 30 6.11 4.21 -5.56
CA LEU A 30 4.79 3.94 -5.02
C LEU A 30 3.75 4.63 -5.91
N LYS A 31 2.88 3.85 -6.55
CA LYS A 31 1.73 4.35 -7.30
C LYS A 31 0.45 4.12 -6.51
N VAL A 32 -0.23 5.19 -6.14
CA VAL A 32 -1.52 5.11 -5.42
C VAL A 32 -2.63 4.80 -6.42
N ARG A 33 -3.32 3.66 -6.26
CA ARG A 33 -4.43 3.27 -7.16
C ARG A 33 -5.77 3.11 -6.47
N GLN A 34 -5.78 3.00 -5.14
CA GLN A 34 -7.01 2.86 -4.38
C GLN A 34 -6.88 3.47 -2.98
N ALA A 35 -8.02 3.69 -2.34
CA ALA A 35 -8.10 4.09 -0.94
C ALA A 35 -9.28 3.40 -0.26
N LEU A 36 -9.12 3.11 1.03
CA LEU A 36 -10.22 2.74 1.91
C LEU A 36 -11.04 3.99 2.21
N ILE A 37 -12.30 4.00 1.79
CA ILE A 37 -13.25 5.09 2.02
C ILE A 37 -14.44 4.59 2.82
N ARG A 38 -15.09 5.49 3.55
CA ARG A 38 -16.35 5.21 4.23
C ARG A 38 -17.52 5.58 3.30
N VAL A 39 -18.39 4.63 3.02
CA VAL A 39 -19.62 4.84 2.25
C VAL A 39 -20.78 4.42 3.14
N LYS A 40 -21.65 5.37 3.51
CA LYS A 40 -22.69 5.18 4.53
C LYS A 40 -22.07 4.64 5.83
N ASN A 41 -22.43 3.43 6.24
CA ASN A 41 -21.96 2.80 7.47
C ASN A 41 -20.95 1.65 7.23
N SER A 42 -20.38 1.54 6.03
CA SER A 42 -19.37 0.53 5.72
C SER A 42 -18.09 1.16 5.16
N TYR A 43 -16.99 0.42 5.28
CA TYR A 43 -15.72 0.74 4.63
C TYR A 43 -15.58 -0.08 3.35
N VAL A 44 -15.20 0.58 2.27
CA VAL A 44 -15.01 -0.06 0.96
C VAL A 44 -13.71 0.41 0.33
N LEU A 45 -13.04 -0.47 -0.41
CA LEU A 45 -11.91 -0.09 -1.25
C LEU A 45 -12.45 0.59 -2.50
N SER A 46 -12.09 1.85 -2.68
CA SER A 46 -12.41 2.60 -3.91
C SER A 46 -11.21 2.64 -4.83
N GLN A 47 -11.37 2.05 -6.02
CA GLN A 47 -10.41 2.13 -7.13
C GLN A 47 -10.68 3.33 -8.05
N ARG A 48 -11.91 3.88 -8.01
CA ARG A 48 -12.34 5.07 -8.73
C ARG A 48 -12.41 6.23 -7.76
N LEU A 49 -11.31 6.96 -7.65
CA LEU A 49 -11.30 8.23 -6.92
C LEU A 49 -11.50 9.33 -7.96
N LYS A 50 -12.45 10.23 -7.68
CA LYS A 50 -13.27 10.98 -8.65
C LYS A 50 -12.52 11.86 -9.68
N THR A 51 -11.19 11.96 -9.62
CA THR A 51 -10.37 12.86 -10.45
C THR A 51 -9.02 12.24 -10.81
N GLU A 52 -8.49 12.57 -11.99
CA GLU A 52 -7.18 12.11 -12.48
C GLU A 52 -6.02 12.45 -11.54
N SER A 53 -6.13 13.56 -10.79
CA SER A 53 -5.18 14.01 -9.78
C SER A 53 -4.91 13.02 -8.64
N PHE A 54 -5.72 11.96 -8.52
CA PHE A 54 -5.55 10.95 -7.50
C PHE A 54 -4.47 9.91 -7.84
N TYR A 55 -4.26 9.60 -9.12
CA TYR A 55 -3.29 8.61 -9.58
C TYR A 55 -1.87 9.19 -9.58
N ARG A 56 -1.30 9.40 -8.40
CA ARG A 56 0.06 9.88 -8.24
C ARG A 56 1.07 8.75 -8.07
N THR A 57 2.27 8.99 -8.58
CA THR A 57 3.43 8.16 -8.37
C THR A 57 4.45 8.95 -7.57
N SER A 58 4.89 8.41 -6.44
CA SER A 58 5.95 8.98 -5.62
C SER A 58 7.17 8.08 -5.71
N GLN A 59 8.36 8.68 -5.87
CA GLN A 59 9.60 7.94 -5.64
C GLN A 59 9.72 7.60 -4.16
N ILE A 60 10.33 6.46 -3.87
CA ILE A 60 10.65 6.03 -2.52
C ILE A 60 12.15 5.78 -2.40
N SER A 61 12.68 6.07 -1.23
CA SER A 61 14.06 5.86 -0.85
C SER A 61 14.37 4.36 -0.76
N GLU A 62 15.65 4.02 -0.97
CA GLU A 62 16.16 2.65 -0.77
C GLU A 62 15.83 2.12 0.64
N LEU A 63 15.94 2.98 1.66
CA LEU A 63 15.65 2.60 3.05
C LEU A 63 14.17 2.23 3.25
N LEU A 64 13.25 3.01 2.69
CA LEU A 64 11.83 2.71 2.74
C LEU A 64 11.51 1.45 1.93
N TYR A 65 12.14 1.27 0.77
CA TYR A 65 12.02 0.07 -0.03
C TYR A 65 12.43 -1.20 0.74
N ILE A 66 13.61 -1.21 1.36
CA ILE A 66 14.11 -2.35 2.16
C ILE A 66 13.11 -2.69 3.28
N LYS A 67 12.55 -1.67 3.96
CA LYS A 67 11.53 -1.88 4.99
C LYS A 67 10.26 -2.52 4.44
N ILE A 68 9.78 -2.08 3.28
CA ILE A 68 8.59 -2.64 2.62
C ILE A 68 8.83 -4.09 2.22
N GLU A 69 9.96 -4.42 1.62
CA GLU A 69 10.30 -5.79 1.21
C GLU A 69 10.42 -6.74 2.40
N ASN A 70 11.07 -6.29 3.48
CA ASN A 70 11.14 -7.08 4.72
C ASN A 70 9.74 -7.33 5.29
N HIS A 71 8.87 -6.31 5.31
CA HIS A 71 7.50 -6.48 5.74
C HIS A 71 6.73 -7.48 4.87
N LYS A 72 6.90 -7.42 3.54
CA LYS A 72 6.30 -8.38 2.59
C LYS A 72 6.75 -9.82 2.84
N LYS A 73 8.03 -10.05 3.13
CA LYS A 73 8.55 -11.38 3.52
C LYS A 73 7.88 -11.89 4.79
N LEU A 74 7.74 -11.04 5.82
CA LEU A 74 7.08 -11.39 7.07
C LEU A 74 5.60 -11.76 6.88
N LEU A 75 4.88 -11.03 6.02
CA LEU A 75 3.48 -11.34 5.71
C LEU A 75 3.34 -12.71 5.03
N LYS A 76 4.25 -13.06 4.10
CA LYS A 76 4.27 -14.38 3.45
C LYS A 76 4.53 -15.50 4.45
N LEU A 77 5.51 -15.34 5.34
CA LEU A 77 5.81 -16.32 6.38
C LEU A 77 4.63 -16.53 7.33
N LYS A 78 3.97 -15.45 7.75
CA LYS A 78 2.77 -15.54 8.60
C LYS A 78 1.63 -16.29 7.92
N LYS A 79 1.40 -16.02 6.63
CA LYS A 79 0.37 -16.70 5.84
C LYS A 79 0.67 -18.20 5.72
N PHE A 80 1.91 -18.54 5.38
CA PHE A 80 2.36 -19.93 5.32
C PHE A 80 2.17 -20.65 6.65
N ASN A 81 2.55 -20.01 7.76
CA ASN A 81 2.35 -20.60 9.08
C ASN A 81 0.87 -20.85 9.37
N MET A 82 -0.01 -19.86 9.12
CA MET A 82 -1.46 -20.01 9.31
C MET A 82 -2.06 -21.16 8.49
N GLU A 83 -1.58 -21.37 7.25
CA GLU A 83 -2.06 -22.45 6.38
C GLU A 83 -1.62 -23.85 6.85
N ASN A 84 -0.53 -23.97 7.61
CA ASN A 84 -0.05 -25.25 8.17
C ASN A 84 -0.69 -25.63 9.52
N PHE A 85 -1.54 -24.76 10.09
CA PHE A 85 -2.28 -25.01 11.33
C PHE A 85 -3.77 -25.34 11.07
N ILE A 86 -4.18 -25.51 9.81
CA ILE A 86 -5.56 -25.84 9.39
C ILE A 86 -5.59 -27.28 8.86
#